data_AF-A0A6P0U5N2-F1
#
_entry.id   AF-A0A6P0U5N2-F1
#
_cell.length_a   1.000
_cell.length_b   1.000
_cell.length_c   1.000
_cell.angle_alpha   90.00
_cell.angle_beta   90.00
_cell.angle_gamma   90.00
#
_symmetry.space_group_name_H-M   'P 1'
#
loop_
_entity.id
_entity.type
_entity.pdbx_description
1 polymer ?
#
loop_
_entity_poly.entity_id
_entity_poly.type
_entity_poly.pdbx_seq_one_letter_code
_entity_poly.pdbx_strand_id
1 'polypeptide(L)'
;KNNSHRLKKLTHKRNCRVENYLHTASKRVIDWCVNHEIGILVIGQNQNWKQEIKLGKKNNQQFVNIPHYKLIEMLTYKAKLRGIKVIITEESYTSQSSCLDGDDLPKYGEQKPKFSGKRVTRGLYKTRENKLLNADVNGSFNIMKKVIPDVLDQGIKGLPFNPIVVDPLRTTELSGF
;
A
#
# COMPACT_ATOMS: atom_id res chain seq x y z
N LYS A 1 -0.84 21.26 29.70
CA LYS A 1 0.11 21.73 28.66
C LYS A 1 -0.56 22.82 27.82
N ASN A 2 -0.22 24.10 28.07
CA ASN A 2 -0.78 25.22 27.30
C ASN A 2 -0.13 25.30 25.92
N ASN A 3 -0.79 24.72 24.91
CA ASN A 3 -0.42 24.96 23.51
C ASN A 3 -0.76 26.41 23.15
N SER A 4 0.26 27.21 22.83
CA SER A 4 0.06 28.60 22.38
C SER A 4 -0.87 28.66 21.16
N HIS A 5 -1.62 29.74 20.99
CA HIS A 5 -2.50 29.92 19.83
C HIS A 5 -1.77 29.72 18.50
N ARG A 6 -0.47 30.06 18.44
CA ARG A 6 0.40 29.86 17.27
C ARG A 6 0.58 28.37 16.95
N LEU A 7 0.82 27.53 17.97
CA LEU A 7 0.93 26.08 17.81
C LEU A 7 -0.39 25.48 17.30
N LYS A 8 -1.53 25.91 17.85
CA LYS A 8 -2.86 25.45 17.40
C LYS A 8 -3.09 25.77 15.91
N LYS A 9 -2.77 26.99 15.47
CA LYS A 9 -2.93 27.42 14.07
C LYS A 9 -2.02 26.62 13.10
N LEU A 10 -0.78 26.36 13.49
CA LEU A 10 0.16 25.53 12.73
C LEU A 10 -0.34 24.08 12.59
N THR A 11 -0.80 23.48 13.70
CA THR A 11 -1.37 22.12 13.69
C THR A 11 -2.61 22.05 12.81
N HIS A 12 -3.53 23.03 12.92
CA HIS A 12 -4.72 23.08 12.07
C HIS A 12 -4.37 23.16 10.58
N LYS A 13 -3.47 24.08 10.18
CA LYS A 13 -3.01 24.21 8.78
C LYS A 13 -2.39 22.91 8.26
N ARG A 14 -1.61 22.22 9.09
CA ARG A 14 -1.04 20.90 8.74
C ARG A 14 -2.15 19.87 8.55
N ASN A 15 -3.11 19.79 9.46
CA ASN A 15 -4.21 18.85 9.39
C ASN A 15 -5.03 19.04 8.11
N CYS A 16 -5.38 20.28 7.76
CA CYS A 16 -6.10 20.57 6.51
C CYS A 16 -5.30 20.14 5.27
N ARG A 17 -3.97 20.34 5.25
CA ARG A 17 -3.13 19.88 4.14
C ARG A 17 -3.12 18.36 4.02
N VAL A 18 -2.98 17.66 5.14
CA VAL A 18 -3.00 16.19 5.19
C VAL A 18 -4.37 15.68 4.74
N GLU A 19 -5.45 16.25 5.25
CA GLU A 19 -6.82 15.89 4.89
C GLU A 19 -7.10 16.11 3.40
N ASN A 20 -6.72 17.25 2.84
CA ASN A 20 -6.83 17.51 1.41
C ASN A 20 -6.06 16.48 0.56
N TYR A 21 -4.84 16.14 0.98
CA TYR A 21 -4.05 15.11 0.32
C TYR A 21 -4.76 13.74 0.35
N LEU A 22 -5.28 13.32 1.49
CA LEU A 22 -5.99 12.05 1.63
C LEU A 22 -7.27 12.00 0.80
N HIS A 23 -8.05 13.08 0.79
CA HIS A 23 -9.25 13.17 -0.05
C HIS A 23 -8.91 13.09 -1.54
N THR A 24 -7.86 13.78 -1.97
CA THR A 24 -7.43 13.77 -3.37
C THR A 24 -6.90 12.39 -3.77
N ALA A 25 -6.04 11.80 -2.95
CA ALA A 25 -5.47 10.47 -3.19
C ALA A 25 -6.54 9.39 -3.23
N SER A 26 -7.41 9.32 -2.22
CA SER A 26 -8.49 8.32 -2.19
C SER A 26 -9.47 8.49 -3.34
N LYS A 27 -9.79 9.73 -3.75
CA LYS A 27 -10.64 9.95 -4.93
C LYS A 27 -9.96 9.42 -6.19
N ARG A 28 -8.68 9.76 -6.40
CA ARG A 28 -7.92 9.35 -7.58
C ARG A 28 -7.81 7.84 -7.72
N VAL A 29 -7.61 7.11 -6.62
CA VAL A 29 -7.58 5.64 -6.63
C VAL A 29 -8.92 5.08 -7.08
N ILE A 30 -10.03 5.58 -6.52
CA ILE A 30 -11.38 5.10 -6.87
C ILE A 30 -11.74 5.46 -8.31
N ASP A 31 -11.43 6.69 -8.76
CA ASP A 31 -11.66 7.10 -10.14
C ASP A 31 -10.85 6.23 -11.12
N TRP A 32 -9.61 5.88 -10.77
CA TRP A 32 -8.81 4.94 -11.56
C TRP A 32 -9.44 3.56 -11.63
N CYS A 33 -9.94 3.02 -10.50
CA CYS A 33 -10.65 1.75 -10.48
C CYS A 33 -11.91 1.78 -11.36
N VAL A 34 -12.69 2.87 -11.30
CA VAL A 34 -13.90 3.03 -12.13
C VAL A 34 -13.54 3.07 -13.61
N ASN A 35 -12.51 3.83 -14.00
CA ASN A 35 -12.09 3.95 -15.39
C ASN A 35 -11.56 2.64 -16.00
N HIS A 36 -11.08 1.70 -15.17
CA HIS A 36 -10.56 0.40 -15.58
C HIS A 36 -11.52 -0.75 -15.24
N GLU A 37 -12.78 -0.44 -14.90
CA GLU A 37 -13.83 -1.43 -14.59
C GLU A 37 -13.46 -2.42 -13.46
N ILE A 38 -12.67 -1.94 -12.48
CA ILE A 38 -12.20 -2.74 -11.36
C ILE A 38 -13.27 -2.82 -10.27
N GLY A 39 -13.86 -4.00 -10.10
CA GLY A 39 -14.93 -4.23 -9.12
C GLY A 39 -14.45 -4.55 -7.69
N ILE A 40 -13.17 -4.89 -7.49
CA ILE A 40 -12.64 -5.34 -6.19
C ILE A 40 -11.34 -4.59 -5.88
N LEU A 41 -11.30 -3.95 -4.71
CA LEU A 41 -10.12 -3.31 -4.14
C LEU A 41 -9.66 -4.08 -2.91
N VAL A 42 -8.45 -4.64 -2.96
CA VAL A 42 -7.83 -5.34 -1.83
C VAL A 42 -6.85 -4.39 -1.12
N ILE A 43 -6.95 -4.27 0.20
CA ILE A 43 -6.12 -3.40 1.02
C ILE A 43 -5.39 -4.24 2.08
N GLY A 44 -4.06 -4.15 2.09
CA GLY A 44 -3.22 -4.69 3.17
C GLY A 44 -3.26 -3.79 4.41
N GLN A 45 -3.53 -4.37 5.58
CA GLN A 45 -3.43 -3.67 6.85
C GLN A 45 -2.86 -4.60 7.93
N ASN A 46 -1.72 -4.21 8.49
CA ASN A 46 -1.18 -4.83 9.71
C ASN A 46 -1.60 -4.02 10.94
N GLN A 47 -2.24 -4.69 11.91
CA GLN A 47 -2.50 -4.10 13.21
C GLN A 47 -1.15 -3.76 13.88
N ASN A 48 -1.05 -2.58 14.48
CA ASN A 48 0.13 -2.10 15.22
C ASN A 48 1.44 -1.90 14.44
N TRP A 49 1.43 -1.90 13.10
CA TRP A 49 2.64 -1.62 12.29
C TRP A 49 3.31 -0.26 12.59
N LYS A 50 2.61 0.67 13.24
CA LYS A 50 3.13 1.97 13.68
C LYS A 50 3.93 1.92 14.99
N GLN A 51 3.76 0.87 15.78
CA GLN A 51 4.42 0.73 17.07
C GLN A 51 5.81 0.12 16.85
N GLU A 52 6.83 0.72 17.46
CA GLU A 52 8.21 0.19 17.49
C GLU A 52 8.96 0.03 16.15
N ILE A 53 8.63 0.87 15.17
CA ILE A 53 9.36 0.87 13.89
C ILE A 53 10.83 1.26 14.12
N LYS A 54 11.78 0.47 13.62
CA LYS A 54 13.22 0.76 13.68
C LYS A 54 13.75 1.37 12.38
N LEU A 55 13.12 2.44 11.85
CA LEU A 55 13.55 3.13 10.61
C LEU A 55 14.34 4.43 10.87
N GLY A 56 14.67 4.71 12.14
CA GLY A 56 15.39 5.90 12.59
C GLY A 56 14.47 7.06 13.01
N LYS A 57 14.95 7.91 13.92
CA LYS A 57 14.13 8.94 14.62
C LYS A 57 13.31 9.82 13.67
N LYS A 58 13.93 10.37 12.60
CA LYS A 58 13.25 11.28 11.66
C LYS A 58 12.16 10.59 10.84
N ASN A 59 12.44 9.40 10.31
CA ASN A 59 11.49 8.64 9.49
C ASN A 59 10.34 8.10 10.33
N ASN A 60 10.62 7.61 11.54
CA ASN A 60 9.60 7.18 12.49
C ASN A 60 8.63 8.32 12.83
N GLN A 61 9.16 9.52 13.10
CA GLN A 61 8.32 10.68 13.40
C GLN A 61 7.43 11.05 12.21
N GLN A 62 7.91 10.97 10.97
CA GLN A 62 7.07 11.19 9.81
C GLN A 62 5.99 10.11 9.68
N PHE A 63 6.37 8.85 9.82
CA PHE A 63 5.52 7.68 9.58
C PHE A 63 4.40 7.51 10.61
N VAL A 64 4.71 7.66 11.90
CA VAL A 64 3.71 7.58 12.99
C VAL A 64 2.60 8.62 12.79
N ASN A 65 2.96 9.79 12.25
CA ASN A 65 2.06 10.90 12.00
C ASN A 65 1.18 10.75 10.74
N ILE A 66 1.39 9.73 9.88
CA ILE A 66 0.55 9.52 8.69
C ILE A 66 -0.74 8.79 9.11
N PRO A 67 -1.94 9.35 8.87
CA PRO A 67 -3.20 8.76 9.33
C PRO A 67 -3.71 7.66 8.39
N HIS A 68 -2.99 6.55 8.29
CA HIS A 68 -3.33 5.44 7.39
C HIS A 68 -4.75 4.88 7.57
N TYR A 69 -5.24 4.80 8.82
CA TYR A 69 -6.62 4.37 9.08
C TYR A 69 -7.64 5.28 8.39
N LYS A 70 -7.43 6.61 8.43
CA LYS A 70 -8.29 7.58 7.73
C LYS A 70 -8.26 7.36 6.21
N LEU A 71 -7.10 6.99 5.65
CA LEU A 71 -7.02 6.70 4.22
C LEU A 71 -7.85 5.47 3.84
N ILE A 72 -7.76 4.40 4.63
CA ILE A 72 -8.54 3.16 4.42
C ILE A 72 -10.03 3.45 4.55
N GLU A 73 -10.44 4.20 5.57
CA GLU A 73 -11.82 4.64 5.74
C GLU A 73 -12.31 5.45 4.53
N MET A 74 -11.49 6.40 4.06
CA MET A 74 -11.79 7.21 2.88
C MET A 74 -11.94 6.39 1.60
N LEU A 75 -11.06 5.42 1.39
CA LEU A 75 -11.15 4.48 0.27
C LEU A 75 -12.41 3.63 0.37
N THR A 76 -12.71 3.12 1.57
CA THR A 76 -13.84 2.22 1.82
C THR A 76 -15.17 2.89 1.52
N TYR A 77 -15.41 4.09 2.06
CA TYR A 77 -16.69 4.76 1.81
C TYR A 77 -16.83 5.20 0.34
N LYS A 78 -15.75 5.69 -0.30
CA LYS A 78 -15.79 6.11 -1.70
C LYS A 78 -15.96 4.95 -2.67
N ALA A 79 -15.28 3.84 -2.42
CA ALA A 79 -15.45 2.60 -3.17
C ALA A 79 -16.90 2.11 -3.10
N LYS A 80 -17.48 2.08 -1.89
CA LYS A 80 -18.87 1.67 -1.67
C LYS A 80 -19.85 2.54 -2.44
N LEU A 81 -19.63 3.86 -2.51
CA LEU A 81 -20.45 4.78 -3.31
C LEU A 81 -20.39 4.51 -4.82
N ARG A 82 -19.32 3.87 -5.30
CA ARG A 82 -19.13 3.49 -6.71
C ARG A 82 -19.40 2.02 -7.00
N GLY A 83 -19.92 1.26 -6.02
CA GLY A 83 -20.19 -0.18 -6.17
C GLY A 83 -18.94 -1.07 -6.14
N ILE A 84 -17.77 -0.54 -5.75
CA ILE A 84 -16.53 -1.30 -5.65
C ILE A 84 -16.47 -2.01 -4.29
N LYS A 85 -16.19 -3.31 -4.30
CA LYS A 85 -16.04 -4.12 -3.08
C LYS A 85 -14.65 -3.92 -2.50
N VAL A 86 -14.55 -3.52 -1.23
CA VAL A 86 -13.28 -3.39 -0.51
C VAL A 86 -13.05 -4.58 0.40
N ILE A 87 -11.89 -5.22 0.29
CA ILE A 87 -11.47 -6.34 1.13
C ILE A 87 -10.21 -5.92 1.89
N ILE A 88 -10.27 -5.93 3.22
CA ILE A 88 -9.13 -5.61 4.08
C ILE A 88 -8.51 -6.92 4.55
N THR A 89 -7.21 -7.07 4.35
CA THR A 89 -6.45 -8.29 4.70
C THR A 89 -5.15 -7.98 5.40
N GLU A 90 -4.67 -8.93 6.19
CA GLU A 90 -3.41 -8.82 6.93
C GLU A 90 -2.18 -8.93 6.00
N GLU A 91 -1.26 -7.99 6.11
CA GLU A 91 -0.05 -7.84 5.28
C GLU A 91 1.21 -8.49 5.92
N SER A 92 1.09 -9.36 6.90
CA SER A 92 2.28 -9.99 7.51
C SER A 92 3.11 -10.76 6.47
N TYR A 93 4.42 -10.53 6.48
CA TYR A 93 5.45 -11.17 5.65
C TYR A 93 5.41 -10.91 4.12
N THR A 94 4.50 -10.05 3.62
CA THR A 94 4.35 -9.75 2.18
C THR A 94 5.53 -9.00 1.56
N SER A 95 6.39 -8.36 2.36
CA SER A 95 7.57 -7.63 1.88
C SER A 95 8.84 -8.49 1.83
N GLN A 96 8.78 -9.73 2.32
CA GLN A 96 9.91 -10.66 2.40
C GLN A 96 9.75 -11.85 1.46
N SER A 97 8.51 -12.29 1.23
CA SER A 97 8.20 -13.35 0.27
C SER A 97 8.28 -12.87 -1.17
N SER A 98 8.70 -13.76 -2.05
CA SER A 98 8.69 -13.51 -3.49
C SER A 98 7.30 -13.85 -4.03
N CYS A 99 6.64 -12.86 -4.62
CA CYS A 99 5.35 -13.07 -5.27
C CYS A 99 5.48 -14.09 -6.42
N LEU A 100 6.52 -13.99 -7.24
CA LEU A 100 6.66 -14.81 -8.45
C LEU A 100 7.07 -16.26 -8.15
N ASP A 101 7.79 -16.49 -7.05
CA ASP A 101 8.36 -17.81 -6.74
C ASP A 101 7.40 -18.69 -5.91
N GLY A 102 6.15 -18.25 -5.73
CA GLY A 102 5.12 -19.07 -5.08
C GLY A 102 5.27 -19.19 -3.57
N ASP A 103 6.14 -18.39 -2.93
CA ASP A 103 6.40 -18.47 -1.48
C ASP A 103 5.11 -18.46 -0.65
N ASP A 104 5.08 -19.34 0.37
CA ASP A 104 4.01 -19.37 1.35
C ASP A 104 3.99 -18.06 2.15
N LEU A 105 2.77 -17.57 2.39
CA LEU A 105 2.51 -16.33 3.11
C LEU A 105 1.87 -16.65 4.46
N PRO A 106 2.65 -17.01 5.49
CA PRO A 106 2.10 -17.31 6.79
C PRO A 106 1.43 -16.09 7.42
N LYS A 107 0.49 -16.35 8.31
CA LYS A 107 -0.10 -15.31 9.17
C LYS A 107 0.86 -14.91 10.27
N TYR A 108 0.64 -13.75 10.89
CA TYR A 108 1.43 -13.31 12.04
C TYR A 108 1.36 -14.35 13.18
N GLY A 109 2.48 -15.02 13.47
CA GLY A 109 2.59 -16.04 14.54
C GLY A 109 2.98 -17.44 14.05
N GLU A 110 2.89 -17.71 12.76
CA GLU A 110 3.33 -19.00 12.18
C GLU A 110 4.85 -19.01 11.89
N GLN A 111 5.43 -20.21 11.77
CA GLN A 111 6.87 -20.37 11.50
C GLN A 111 7.24 -19.64 10.21
N LYS A 112 8.27 -18.78 10.30
CA LYS A 112 8.78 -18.03 9.15
C LYS A 112 9.38 -19.01 8.13
N PRO A 113 8.81 -19.13 6.92
CA PRO A 113 9.39 -19.94 5.87
C PRO A 113 10.66 -19.26 5.39
N LYS A 114 11.55 -20.06 4.80
CA LYS A 114 12.72 -19.52 4.11
C LYS A 114 12.24 -18.94 2.77
N PHE A 115 12.03 -17.63 2.74
CA PHE A 115 11.65 -16.93 1.51
C PHE A 115 12.74 -17.08 0.44
N SER A 116 12.29 -17.28 -0.79
CA SER A 116 13.17 -17.61 -1.92
C SER A 116 13.83 -16.37 -2.53
N GLY A 117 13.19 -15.20 -2.40
CA GLY A 117 13.72 -13.92 -2.83
C GLY A 117 14.32 -13.07 -1.70
N LYS A 118 15.02 -12.00 -2.10
CA LYS A 118 15.68 -11.07 -1.17
C LYS A 118 15.40 -9.63 -1.58
N ARG A 119 14.98 -8.82 -0.60
CA ARG A 119 14.97 -7.36 -0.74
C ARG A 119 16.41 -6.85 -0.77
N VAL A 120 16.81 -6.21 -1.87
CA VAL A 120 18.18 -5.72 -2.06
C VAL A 120 18.33 -4.33 -1.47
N THR A 121 17.41 -3.42 -1.83
CA THR A 121 17.37 -2.04 -1.33
C THR A 121 15.92 -1.57 -1.14
N ARG A 122 15.72 -0.36 -0.62
CA ARG A 122 14.39 0.25 -0.57
C ARG A 122 13.90 0.48 -2.00
N GLY A 123 12.79 -0.16 -2.37
CA GLY A 123 12.20 -0.07 -3.71
C GLY A 123 12.60 -1.21 -4.65
N LEU A 124 13.61 -2.03 -4.30
CA LEU A 124 14.11 -3.11 -5.15
C LEU A 124 14.05 -4.48 -4.46
N TYR A 125 13.36 -5.42 -5.10
CA TYR A 125 13.26 -6.83 -4.71
C TYR A 125 13.89 -7.71 -5.78
N LYS A 126 14.57 -8.78 -5.36
CA LYS A 126 15.21 -9.75 -6.24
C LYS A 126 14.61 -11.14 -6.00
N THR A 127 14.06 -11.75 -7.03
CA THR A 127 13.49 -13.11 -6.96
C THR A 127 14.58 -14.18 -7.00
N ARG A 128 14.20 -15.45 -6.77
CA ARG A 128 15.10 -16.61 -6.87
C ARG A 128 15.74 -16.73 -8.26
N GLU A 129 14.98 -16.41 -9.30
CA GLU A 129 15.45 -16.39 -10.70
C GLU A 129 16.32 -15.17 -11.05
N ASN A 130 16.79 -14.41 -10.05
CA ASN A 130 17.53 -13.16 -10.23
C ASN A 130 16.76 -12.03 -10.96
N LYS A 131 15.44 -12.14 -11.10
CA LYS A 131 14.62 -11.05 -11.67
C LYS A 131 14.47 -9.92 -10.67
N LEU A 132 14.56 -8.69 -11.16
CA LEU A 132 14.40 -7.49 -10.36
C LEU A 132 12.96 -6.97 -10.46
N LEU A 133 12.37 -6.69 -9.31
CA LEU A 133 11.01 -6.21 -9.16
C LEU A 133 10.98 -5.00 -8.25
N ASN A 134 9.96 -4.16 -8.42
CA ASN A 134 9.67 -3.15 -7.43
C ASN A 134 9.17 -3.83 -6.13
N ALA A 135 9.73 -3.44 -4.98
CA ALA A 135 9.37 -4.04 -3.70
C ALA A 135 7.91 -3.79 -3.28
N ASP A 136 7.35 -2.63 -3.62
CA ASP A 136 5.96 -2.26 -3.30
C ASP A 136 4.98 -3.01 -4.22
N VAL A 137 5.37 -3.24 -5.47
CA VAL A 137 4.61 -4.09 -6.41
C VAL A 137 4.59 -5.54 -5.94
N ASN A 138 5.75 -6.08 -5.54
CA ASN A 138 5.85 -7.41 -4.94
C ASN A 138 4.96 -7.55 -3.69
N GLY A 139 4.99 -6.55 -2.80
CA GLY A 139 4.13 -6.50 -1.62
C GLY A 139 2.64 -6.48 -1.95
N SER A 140 2.23 -5.67 -2.93
CA SER A 140 0.84 -5.56 -3.39
C SER A 140 0.31 -6.88 -3.95
N PHE A 141 1.14 -7.58 -4.74
CA PHE A 141 0.78 -8.90 -5.25
C PHE A 141 0.67 -9.96 -4.15
N ASN A 142 1.56 -9.94 -3.17
CA ASN A 142 1.48 -10.86 -2.04
C ASN A 142 0.21 -10.64 -1.20
N ILE A 143 -0.24 -9.39 -1.04
CA ILE A 143 -1.55 -9.10 -0.45
C ILE A 143 -2.67 -9.75 -1.27
N MET A 144 -2.62 -9.59 -2.60
CA MET A 144 -3.62 -10.16 -3.50
C MET A 144 -3.65 -11.69 -3.44
N LYS A 145 -2.49 -12.35 -3.38
CA LYS A 145 -2.36 -13.81 -3.23
C LYS A 145 -3.03 -14.34 -1.96
N LYS A 146 -3.07 -13.56 -0.87
CA LYS A 146 -3.78 -13.96 0.36
C LYS A 146 -5.30 -13.98 0.19
N VAL A 147 -5.85 -13.16 -0.71
CA VAL A 147 -7.29 -13.13 -0.99
C VAL A 147 -7.66 -14.12 -2.09
N ILE A 148 -6.79 -14.24 -3.09
CA ILE A 148 -7.00 -15.08 -4.27
C ILE A 148 -5.70 -15.89 -4.49
N PRO A 149 -5.63 -17.12 -3.99
CA PRO A 149 -4.42 -17.96 -4.06
C PRO A 149 -3.93 -18.22 -5.51
N ASP A 150 -4.86 -18.34 -6.46
CA ASP A 150 -4.59 -18.76 -7.84
C ASP A 150 -4.28 -17.60 -8.81
N VAL A 151 -4.03 -16.38 -8.30
CA VAL A 151 -3.80 -15.16 -9.11
C VAL A 151 -2.69 -15.32 -10.14
N LEU A 152 -1.63 -16.05 -9.80
CA LEU A 152 -0.46 -16.21 -10.67
C LEU A 152 -0.71 -17.22 -11.80
N ASP A 153 -1.61 -18.17 -11.58
CA ASP A 153 -1.96 -19.20 -12.56
C ASP A 153 -2.99 -18.68 -13.58
N GLN A 154 -3.68 -17.58 -13.26
CA GLN A 154 -4.60 -16.86 -14.16
C GLN A 154 -3.89 -15.92 -15.17
N GLY A 155 -2.57 -16.02 -15.34
CA GLY A 155 -1.84 -15.31 -16.41
C GLY A 155 -1.33 -13.90 -16.08
N ILE A 156 -1.38 -13.49 -14.81
CA ILE A 156 -1.00 -12.13 -14.35
C ILE A 156 0.54 -11.91 -14.24
N LYS A 157 1.36 -12.85 -14.72
CA LYS A 157 2.82 -12.89 -14.52
C LYS A 157 3.60 -11.68 -15.07
N GLY A 158 3.04 -10.92 -16.01
CA GLY A 158 3.71 -9.76 -16.65
C GLY A 158 3.51 -8.39 -15.97
N LEU A 159 2.47 -8.24 -15.15
CA LEU A 159 2.13 -6.96 -14.51
C LEU A 159 3.14 -6.42 -13.46
N PRO A 160 3.93 -7.24 -12.72
CA PRO A 160 4.78 -6.70 -11.66
C PRO A 160 6.01 -5.91 -12.15
N PHE A 161 6.25 -5.88 -13.47
CA PHE A 161 7.41 -5.22 -14.08
C PHE A 161 7.16 -3.78 -14.55
N ASN A 162 5.91 -3.29 -14.50
CA ASN A 162 5.53 -1.94 -14.99
C ASN A 162 4.97 -1.05 -13.86
N PRO A 163 5.80 -0.59 -12.90
CA PRO A 163 5.34 0.30 -11.83
C PRO A 163 5.03 1.72 -12.36
N ILE A 164 3.86 2.27 -11.99
CA ILE A 164 3.49 3.67 -12.27
C ILE A 164 3.65 4.50 -11.00
N VAL A 165 4.34 5.64 -11.10
CA VAL A 165 4.44 6.62 -10.01
C VAL A 165 3.24 7.55 -10.07
N VAL A 166 2.41 7.54 -9.03
CA VAL A 166 1.23 8.42 -8.93
C VAL A 166 1.49 9.49 -7.86
N ASP A 167 1.51 10.77 -8.26
CA ASP A 167 1.44 11.90 -7.34
C ASP A 167 -0.01 12.42 -7.29
N PRO A 168 -0.75 12.22 -6.19
CA PRO A 168 -2.14 12.64 -6.07
C PRO A 168 -2.38 14.13 -6.30
N LEU A 169 -1.39 14.99 -6.01
CA LEU A 169 -1.55 16.45 -6.08
C LEU A 169 -1.04 17.05 -7.40
N ARG A 170 -0.28 16.30 -8.20
CA ARG A 170 0.03 16.69 -9.58
C ARG A 170 -1.07 16.19 -10.51
N THR A 171 -1.83 17.13 -11.05
CA THR A 171 -2.64 16.95 -12.27
C THR A 171 -1.71 16.80 -13.47
N THR A 172 -1.05 15.66 -13.58
CA THR A 172 -0.77 15.12 -14.91
C THR A 172 -1.94 14.21 -15.21
N GLU A 173 -2.72 14.58 -16.22
CA GLU A 173 -3.59 13.63 -16.90
C GLU A 173 -2.76 12.36 -17.11
N LEU A 174 -3.32 11.20 -16.76
CA LEU A 174 -2.77 9.93 -17.24
C LEU A 174 -3.10 9.89 -18.74
N SER A 175 -2.42 10.72 -19.52
CA SER A 175 -2.53 10.74 -20.96
C SER A 175 -1.81 9.51 -21.49
N GLY A 176 -2.59 8.55 -21.98
CA GLY A 176 -2.15 7.47 -22.85
C GLY A 176 -1.24 6.43 -22.19
N PHE A 177 -1.87 5.39 -21.65
CA PHE A 177 -1.37 4.03 -21.85
C PHE A 177 -2.37 3.32 -22.76
#